data_AF-A0A2G9Y870-F1
#
_entry.id   AF-A0A2G9Y870-F1
#
_cell.length_a   1.000
_cell.length_b   1.000
_cell.length_c   1.000
_cell.angle_alpha   90.00
_cell.angle_beta   90.00
_cell.angle_gamma   90.00
#
_symmetry.space_group_name_H-M   'P 1'
#
loop_
_entity.id
_entity.type
_entity.pdbx_description
1 polymer ?
#
loop_
_entity_poly.entity_id
_entity_poly.type
_entity_poly.pdbx_seq_one_letter_code
_entity_poly.pdbx_strand_id
1 'polypeptide(L)'
;RGFRYIQIVLRNFQNPVKIYSVGLNSYNYPVRAEGSFLSSDNLTNRIWKIGRYTLHLCMHDSYEDCPWREQTQWWGDARIQA
;
A
#
# COMPACT_ATOMS: atom_id res chain seq x y z
N ARG A 1 -6.62 -5.24 2.36
CA ARG A 1 -5.91 -6.14 1.41
C ARG A 1 -4.85 -5.36 0.64
N GLY A 2 -3.60 -5.44 1.08
CA GLY A 2 -2.43 -4.97 0.34
C GLY A 2 -1.84 -6.06 -0.55
N PHE A 3 -1.47 -5.70 -1.77
CA PHE A 3 -0.81 -6.60 -2.72
C PHE A 3 -0.09 -5.79 -3.80
N ARG A 4 0.83 -6.44 -4.53
CA ARG A 4 1.48 -5.89 -5.74
C ARG A 4 1.05 -6.61 -7.02
N TYR A 5 0.67 -7.88 -6.91
CA TYR A 5 0.32 -8.73 -8.04
C TYR A 5 -1.07 -9.32 -7.81
N ILE A 6 -1.86 -9.42 -8.88
CA ILE A 6 -3.17 -10.08 -8.89
C ILE A 6 -3.11 -11.20 -9.93
N GLN A 7 -3.58 -12.39 -9.57
CA GLN A 7 -3.81 -13.48 -10.51
C GLN A 7 -5.32 -13.65 -10.73
N ILE A 8 -5.76 -13.54 -11.99
CA ILE A 8 -7.15 -13.75 -12.39
C ILE A 8 -7.22 -15.08 -13.14
N VAL A 9 -8.03 -16.01 -12.65
CA VAL A 9 -8.19 -17.34 -13.25
C VAL A 9 -9.66 -17.54 -13.64
N LEU A 10 -9.90 -17.69 -14.93
CA LEU A 10 -11.22 -17.96 -15.51
C LEU A 10 -11.32 -19.45 -15.85
N ARG A 11 -12.38 -20.14 -15.41
CA ARG A 11 -12.60 -21.58 -15.63
C ARG A 11 -14.02 -21.89 -16.09
N ASN A 12 -14.20 -22.97 -16.84
CA ASN A 12 -15.48 -23.56 -17.23
C ASN A 12 -16.44 -22.65 -18.03
N PHE A 13 -15.92 -21.83 -18.94
CA PHE A 13 -16.75 -21.00 -19.81
C PHE A 13 -17.11 -21.73 -21.10
N GLN A 14 -18.40 -21.77 -21.44
CA GLN A 14 -18.91 -22.32 -22.71
C GLN A 14 -18.87 -21.30 -23.86
N ASN A 15 -18.67 -20.01 -23.53
CA ASN A 15 -18.64 -18.88 -24.46
C ASN A 15 -17.46 -17.95 -24.13
N PRO A 16 -16.99 -17.13 -25.08
CA PRO A 16 -15.89 -16.19 -24.86
C PRO A 16 -16.16 -15.21 -23.70
N VAL A 17 -15.15 -14.97 -22.88
CA VAL A 17 -15.18 -13.94 -21.83
C VAL A 17 -14.44 -12.70 -22.33
N LYS A 18 -15.09 -11.54 -22.23
CA LYS A 18 -14.48 -10.24 -22.52
C LYS A 18 -14.29 -9.45 -21.23
N ILE A 19 -13.05 -9.18 -20.86
CA ILE A 19 -12.69 -8.32 -19.74
C ILE A 19 -12.51 -6.90 -20.28
N TYR A 20 -13.33 -5.96 -19.81
CA TYR A 20 -13.25 -4.55 -20.24
C TYR A 20 -12.22 -3.75 -19.45
N SER A 21 -12.12 -3.99 -18.15
CA SER A 21 -11.17 -3.30 -17.27
C SER A 21 -10.87 -4.13 -16.02
N VAL A 22 -9.64 -4.02 -15.53
CA VAL A 22 -9.24 -4.45 -14.20
C VAL A 22 -8.60 -3.26 -13.52
N GLY A 23 -9.10 -2.90 -12.34
CA GLY A 23 -8.63 -1.75 -11.58
C GLY A 23 -8.65 -2.02 -10.08
N LEU A 24 -8.02 -1.13 -9.34
CA LEU A 24 -8.00 -1.15 -7.88
C LEU A 24 -8.64 0.13 -7.37
N ASN A 25 -9.59 -0.01 -6.45
CA ASN A 25 -10.02 1.09 -5.60
C ASN A 25 -9.09 1.11 -4.39
N SER A 26 -8.12 2.01 -4.39
CA SER A 26 -7.17 2.17 -3.29
C SER A 26 -7.83 2.95 -2.16
N TYR A 27 -7.70 2.45 -0.92
CA TYR A 27 -8.17 3.10 0.30
C TYR A 27 -6.99 3.20 1.25
N ASN A 28 -6.69 4.41 1.72
CA ASN A 28 -5.73 4.72 2.77
C ASN A 28 -6.26 5.97 3.51
N TYR A 29 -5.73 6.26 4.69
CA TYR A 29 -6.04 7.47 5.42
C TYR A 29 -5.69 8.72 4.59
N PRO A 30 -6.57 9.75 4.53
CA PRO A 30 -6.42 10.88 3.60
C PRO A 30 -5.41 11.93 4.09
N VAL A 31 -4.15 11.55 4.30
CA VAL A 31 -3.06 12.48 4.64
C VAL A 31 -2.64 13.32 3.43
N ARG A 32 -2.21 14.56 3.70
CA ARG A 32 -1.51 15.40 2.73
C ARG A 32 0.01 15.20 2.84
N ALA A 33 0.69 15.11 1.71
CA ALA A 33 2.14 14.91 1.65
C ALA A 33 2.89 16.23 1.86
N GLU A 34 2.92 16.74 3.09
CA GLU A 34 3.54 18.04 3.41
C GLU A 34 5.06 17.94 3.63
N GLY A 35 5.53 16.79 4.13
CA GLY A 35 6.96 16.52 4.32
C GLY A 35 7.67 16.16 3.01
N SER A 36 8.90 16.66 2.84
CA SER A 36 9.78 16.31 1.73
C SER A 36 11.23 16.13 2.19
N PHE A 37 11.97 15.27 1.49
CA PHE A 37 13.40 15.07 1.71
C PHE A 37 14.10 14.86 0.36
N LEU A 38 15.28 15.45 0.22
CA LEU A 38 16.16 15.26 -0.92
C LEU A 38 17.61 15.42 -0.47
N SER A 39 18.48 14.51 -0.91
CA SER A 39 19.93 14.59 -0.73
C SER A 39 20.66 14.32 -2.06
N SER A 40 21.98 14.50 -2.05
CA SER A 40 22.85 14.12 -3.17
C SER A 40 23.00 12.60 -3.34
N ASP A 41 22.69 11.82 -2.29
CA ASP A 41 22.73 10.36 -2.36
C ASP A 41 21.39 9.78 -2.82
N ASN A 42 21.40 9.18 -4.00
CA ASN A 42 20.23 8.55 -4.61
C ASN A 42 19.69 7.35 -3.81
N LEU A 43 20.54 6.65 -3.06
CA LEU A 43 20.08 5.53 -2.24
C LEU A 43 19.21 6.03 -1.09
N THR A 44 19.68 7.04 -0.36
CA THR A 44 18.93 7.68 0.72
C THR A 44 17.60 8.25 0.21
N ASN A 45 17.59 8.88 -0.97
CA ASN A 45 16.36 9.36 -1.60
C ASN A 45 15.35 8.21 -1.85
N ARG A 46 15.83 7.04 -2.27
CA ARG A 46 14.97 5.85 -2.48
C ARG A 46 14.45 5.29 -1.16
N ILE A 47 15.29 5.22 -0.12
CA ILE A 47 14.90 4.76 1.22
C ILE A 47 13.78 5.65 1.75
N TRP A 48 13.94 6.97 1.67
CA TRP A 48 12.92 7.91 2.13
C TRP A 48 11.60 7.77 1.35
N LYS A 49 11.67 7.63 0.01
CA LYS A 49 10.49 7.40 -0.84
C LYS A 49 9.76 6.09 -0.54
N ILE A 50 10.48 5.04 -0.17
CA ILE A 50 9.87 3.76 0.21
C ILE A 50 9.29 3.86 1.61
N GLY A 51 10.04 4.41 2.58
CA GLY A 51 9.58 4.57 3.96
C GLY A 51 8.26 5.34 4.06
N ARG A 52 8.17 6.49 3.37
CA ARG A 52 6.92 7.28 3.32
C ARG A 52 5.76 6.51 2.67
N TYR A 53 6.03 5.71 1.65
CA TYR A 53 5.01 4.95 0.95
C TYR A 53 4.51 3.78 1.81
N THR A 54 5.42 3.08 2.48
CA THR A 54 5.09 2.05 3.47
C THR A 54 4.23 2.61 4.60
N LEU A 55 4.64 3.75 5.18
CA LEU A 55 3.87 4.40 6.23
C LEU A 55 2.44 4.71 5.76
N HIS A 56 2.29 5.32 4.58
CA HIS A 56 0.96 5.64 4.05
C HIS A 56 0.08 4.41 3.81
N LEU A 57 0.66 3.30 3.33
CA LEU A 57 -0.08 2.03 3.15
C LEU A 57 -0.52 1.41 4.49
N CYS A 58 0.22 1.68 5.57
CA CYS A 58 -0.10 1.24 6.93
C CYS A 58 -0.97 2.25 7.70
N MET A 59 -1.54 3.24 7.02
CA MET A 59 -2.48 4.19 7.63
C MET A 59 -3.87 3.97 7.06
N HIS A 60 -4.78 3.44 7.88
CA HIS A 60 -6.22 3.42 7.62
C HIS A 60 -6.93 4.16 8.76
N ASP A 61 -7.89 3.53 9.45
CA ASP A 61 -8.53 4.12 10.64
C ASP A 61 -7.57 4.18 11.84
N SER A 62 -6.48 3.41 11.77
CA SER A 62 -5.35 3.41 12.70
C SER A 62 -4.03 3.22 11.96
N TYR A 63 -2.91 3.38 12.67
CA TYR A 63 -1.62 2.83 12.25
C TYR A 63 -1.66 1.31 12.35
N GLU A 64 -1.20 0.63 11.30
CA GLU A 64 -1.18 -0.82 11.18
C GLU A 64 0.26 -1.35 11.04
N ASP A 65 0.50 -2.59 11.44
CA ASP A 65 1.78 -3.27 11.22
C ASP A 65 2.05 -3.53 9.74
N CYS A 66 1.03 -3.95 8.98
CA CYS A 66 1.14 -4.22 7.55
C CYS A 66 -0.21 -4.08 6.83
N PRO A 67 -0.21 -3.70 5.53
CA PRO A 67 -1.44 -3.52 4.77
C PRO A 67 -2.08 -4.84 4.31
N TRP A 68 -1.40 -5.99 4.51
CA TRP A 68 -1.79 -7.27 3.91
C TRP A 68 -2.32 -8.29 4.92
N ARG A 69 -1.49 -8.76 5.84
CA ARG A 69 -1.76 -9.98 6.63
C ARG A 69 -2.61 -9.68 7.85
N GLU A 70 -2.09 -8.85 8.75
CA GLU A 70 -2.68 -8.65 10.07
C GLU A 70 -3.56 -7.41 10.09
N GLN A 71 -3.13 -6.33 9.43
CA GLN A 71 -3.87 -5.06 9.38
C GLN A 71 -4.29 -4.62 10.79
N THR A 72 -3.40 -4.79 11.77
CA THR A 72 -3.71 -4.64 13.19
C THR A 72 -2.88 -3.51 13.79
N GLN A 73 -3.50 -2.77 14.71
CA GLN A 73 -2.81 -1.74 15.45
C GLN A 73 -1.95 -2.35 16.57
N TRP A 74 -0.71 -2.64 16.23
CA TRP A 74 0.31 -2.99 17.19
C TRP A 74 0.89 -1.71 17.81
N TRP A 75 0.68 -1.51 19.11
CA TRP A 75 1.02 -0.27 19.80
C TRP A 75 2.52 0.10 19.75
N GLY A 76 3.39 -0.91 19.71
CA GLY A 76 4.83 -0.70 19.53
C GLY A 76 5.14 -0.05 18.19
N ASP A 77 4.50 -0.54 17.11
CA ASP A 77 4.68 -0.01 15.77
C ASP A 77 4.03 1.36 15.63
N ALA A 78 2.79 1.51 16.11
CA ALA A 78 2.06 2.77 16.08
C ALA A 78 2.84 3.92 16.74
N ARG A 79 3.56 3.65 17.84
CA ARG A 79 4.43 4.64 18.50
C ARG A 79 5.58 5.13 17.60
N ILE A 80 6.16 4.25 16.77
CA ILE A 80 7.28 4.59 15.88
C ILE A 80 6.78 5.21 14.57
N GLN A 81 5.56 4.88 14.16
CA GLN A 81 4.93 5.37 12.93
C GLN A 81 4.32 6.79 13.07
N ALA A 82 4.01 7.22 14.30
CA ALA A 82 3.40 8.52 14.61
C ALA A 82 4.38 9.70 14.55
#